data_AF-A0AAE9EDA0-F1
#
_entry.id   AF-A0AAE9EDA0-F1
#
_cell.length_a   1.000
_cell.length_b   1.000
_cell.length_c   1.000
_cell.angle_alpha   90.00
_cell.angle_beta   90.00
_cell.angle_gamma   90.00
#
_symmetry.space_group_name_H-M   'P 1'
#
loop_
_entity.id
_entity.type
_entity.pdbx_description
1 polymer ?
#
loop_
_entity_poly.entity_id
_entity_poly.type
_entity_poly.pdbx_seq_one_letter_code
_entity_poly.pdbx_strand_id
1 'polypeptide(L)'
;MLRSTLDPWPQHFPSFGNWPPEKFHLSCGISTSWISKVAESRVLPIVIELLNRIFIEYYTLHQIIAMAQSVPPGDIQTQPNAKIVFNAPYDDKHTYHIKVINSSARRIGYGIKTTNMKRLGVDPPCGVLDPKEAVLLAVSCDAFAYGQEDTNNDRITVEWTNTPDGAAKQFRREWFQGDGMVRRKNLPIEYNP
;
A
#
# COMPACT_ATOMS: atom_id res chain seq x y z
N MET A 1 19.69 4.71 33.69
CA MET A 1 20.70 4.52 32.61
C MET A 1 20.73 3.04 32.26
N LEU A 2 20.05 2.62 31.19
CA LEU A 2 20.18 1.26 30.64
C LEU A 2 20.77 1.40 29.25
N ARG A 3 22.02 0.97 29.09
CA ARG A 3 22.74 0.94 27.81
C ARG A 3 22.17 -0.22 26.97
N SER A 4 21.80 0.07 25.73
CA SER A 4 21.52 -0.94 24.72
C SER A 4 22.83 -1.57 24.25
N THR A 5 23.06 -2.83 24.58
CA THR A 5 24.06 -3.67 23.89
C THR A 5 23.30 -4.46 22.83
N LEU A 6 23.13 -3.87 21.64
CA LEU A 6 22.82 -4.64 20.44
C LEU A 6 24.17 -5.08 19.87
N ASP A 7 24.44 -6.39 19.94
CA ASP A 7 25.62 -6.96 19.31
C ASP A 7 25.52 -6.84 17.78
N PRO A 8 26.64 -6.59 17.07
CA PRO A 8 26.64 -6.51 15.62
C PRO A 8 26.36 -7.88 14.98
N TRP A 9 25.61 -7.88 13.89
CA TRP A 9 25.34 -9.07 13.08
C TRP A 9 26.64 -9.67 12.52
N PRO A 10 26.78 -11.01 12.49
CA PRO A 10 27.96 -11.65 11.93
C PRO A 10 27.99 -11.45 10.40
N GLN A 11 29.14 -10.98 9.89
CA GLN A 11 29.36 -10.72 8.46
C GLN A 11 29.52 -12.00 7.62
N HIS A 12 29.55 -13.17 8.24
CA HIS A 12 29.58 -14.47 7.56
C HIS A 12 28.59 -15.45 8.20
N PHE A 13 27.69 -16.00 7.37
CA PHE A 13 26.75 -17.04 7.76
C PHE A 13 27.41 -18.43 7.69
N PRO A 14 27.25 -19.28 8.72
CA PRO A 14 27.67 -20.67 8.63
C PRO A 14 26.70 -21.47 7.73
N SER A 15 27.25 -22.48 7.04
CA SER A 15 26.49 -23.46 6.25
C SER A 15 25.41 -24.16 7.08
N PHE A 16 24.26 -24.42 6.44
CA PHE A 16 23.10 -25.07 7.04
C PHE A 16 23.51 -26.40 7.73
N GLY A 17 23.49 -26.41 9.06
CA GLY A 17 23.84 -27.58 9.87
C GLY A 17 24.20 -27.28 11.33
N ASN A 18 24.69 -26.07 11.64
CA ASN A 18 25.26 -25.75 12.96
C ASN A 18 24.47 -24.71 13.78
N TRP A 19 23.16 -24.58 13.58
CA TRP A 19 22.36 -23.67 14.40
C TRP A 19 21.94 -24.33 15.72
N PRO A 20 22.16 -23.68 16.88
CA PRO A 20 21.66 -24.20 18.15
C PRO A 20 20.12 -24.13 18.19
N PRO A 21 19.45 -25.17 18.72
CA PRO A 21 18.00 -25.36 18.62
C PRO A 21 17.16 -24.28 19.33
N GLU A 22 17.75 -23.49 20.22
CA GLU A 22 17.03 -22.48 21.01
C GLU A 22 16.69 -21.19 20.22
N LYS A 23 17.32 -20.94 19.07
CA LYS A 23 17.07 -19.71 18.28
C LYS A 23 15.97 -19.80 17.22
N PHE A 24 15.39 -20.99 17.01
CA PHE A 24 14.29 -21.17 16.05
C PHE A 24 12.92 -20.73 16.58
N HIS A 25 12.84 -20.41 17.88
CA HIS A 25 11.56 -20.23 18.56
C HIS A 25 10.94 -18.83 18.45
N LEU A 26 11.57 -17.90 17.75
CA LEU A 26 11.14 -16.50 17.66
C LEU A 26 11.06 -16.06 16.20
N SER A 27 9.91 -16.29 15.55
CA SER A 27 9.21 -15.23 14.77
C SER A 27 8.14 -15.74 13.80
N CYS A 28 8.02 -17.04 13.49
CA CYS A 28 6.89 -17.52 12.68
C CYS A 28 6.30 -18.76 13.35
N GLY A 29 5.02 -18.68 13.73
CA GLY A 29 4.23 -19.76 14.32
C GLY A 29 3.91 -20.89 13.34
N ILE A 30 4.93 -21.41 12.64
CA ILE A 30 4.84 -22.64 11.86
C ILE A 30 5.52 -23.73 12.71
N SER A 31 4.70 -24.63 13.25
CA SER A 31 5.18 -25.78 14.03
C SER A 31 6.20 -26.59 13.23
N THR A 32 7.40 -26.77 13.79
CA THR A 32 8.47 -27.63 13.25
C THR A 32 8.06 -29.11 13.12
N SER A 33 6.94 -29.52 13.72
CA SER A 33 6.42 -30.89 13.63
C SER A 33 5.81 -31.26 12.25
N TRP A 34 5.49 -30.27 11.41
CA TRP A 34 4.96 -30.53 10.07
C TRP A 34 6.06 -30.80 9.04
N ILE A 35 7.25 -30.22 9.24
CA ILE A 35 8.38 -30.32 8.31
C ILE A 35 9.06 -31.69 8.39
N SER A 36 9.07 -32.33 9.56
CA SER A 36 9.74 -33.62 9.76
C SER A 36 9.00 -34.81 9.15
N LYS A 37 7.66 -34.75 9.01
CA LYS A 37 6.85 -35.85 8.42
C LYS A 37 6.91 -35.95 6.90
N VAL A 38 7.44 -34.94 6.21
CA VAL A 38 7.49 -34.89 4.74
C VAL A 38 8.75 -35.59 4.20
N ALA A 39 9.74 -35.88 5.05
CA ALA A 39 11.09 -36.33 4.71
C ALA A 39 11.25 -37.76 4.17
N GLU A 40 10.18 -38.52 3.91
CA GLU A 40 10.25 -39.95 3.52
C GLU A 40 9.84 -40.27 2.07
N SER A 41 9.58 -39.28 1.20
CA SER A 41 9.11 -39.54 -0.17
C SER A 41 10.13 -39.16 -1.26
N ARG A 42 10.37 -40.04 -2.26
CA ARG A 42 11.36 -39.81 -3.34
C ARG A 42 11.06 -38.66 -4.31
N VAL A 43 10.08 -37.81 -4.01
CA VAL A 43 9.70 -36.59 -4.76
C VAL A 43 10.36 -35.32 -4.15
N LEU A 44 11.11 -35.51 -3.06
CA LEU A 44 11.65 -34.46 -2.18
C LEU A 44 12.53 -33.38 -2.81
N PRO A 45 13.50 -33.64 -3.71
CA PRO A 45 14.46 -32.59 -4.07
C PRO A 45 13.80 -31.47 -4.88
N ILE A 46 12.89 -31.80 -5.79
CA ILE A 46 12.16 -30.81 -6.60
C ILE A 46 11.17 -30.03 -5.73
N VAL A 47 10.45 -30.71 -4.83
CA VAL A 47 9.50 -30.04 -3.92
C VAL A 47 10.23 -29.14 -2.93
N ILE A 48 11.37 -29.57 -2.39
CA ILE A 48 12.21 -28.76 -1.49
C ILE A 48 12.82 -27.58 -2.25
N GLU A 49 13.31 -27.76 -3.47
CA GLU A 49 13.86 -26.65 -4.26
C GLU A 49 12.78 -25.62 -4.59
N LEU A 50 11.58 -26.07 -4.98
CA LEU A 50 10.45 -25.18 -5.23
C LEU A 50 9.99 -24.45 -3.96
N LEU A 51 9.89 -25.14 -2.83
CA LEU A 51 9.54 -24.52 -1.55
C LEU A 51 10.62 -23.54 -1.07
N ASN A 52 11.90 -23.85 -1.27
CA ASN A 52 13.00 -22.94 -0.96
C ASN A 52 13.02 -21.73 -1.88
N ARG A 53 12.74 -21.89 -3.18
CA ARG A 53 12.59 -20.76 -4.12
C ARG A 53 11.43 -19.86 -3.71
N ILE A 54 10.27 -20.45 -3.42
CA ILE A 54 9.09 -19.71 -2.93
C ILE A 54 9.41 -19.00 -1.61
N PHE A 55 10.10 -19.66 -0.69
CA PHE A 55 10.48 -19.09 0.60
C PHE A 55 11.48 -17.93 0.46
N ILE A 56 12.48 -18.07 -0.41
CA ILE A 56 13.45 -17.00 -0.70
C ILE A 56 12.75 -15.82 -1.38
N GLU A 57 11.92 -16.06 -2.39
CA GLU A 57 11.14 -14.99 -3.04
C GLU A 57 10.23 -14.27 -2.04
N TYR A 58 9.54 -15.04 -1.20
CA TYR A 58 8.68 -14.50 -0.15
C TYR A 58 9.49 -13.67 0.86
N TYR A 59 10.61 -14.18 1.38
CA TYR A 59 11.45 -13.49 2.35
C TYR A 59 12.09 -12.22 1.75
N THR A 60 12.55 -12.30 0.50
CA THR A 60 13.15 -11.16 -0.20
C THR A 60 12.11 -10.07 -0.49
N LEU A 61 10.91 -10.45 -0.93
CA LEU A 61 9.78 -9.52 -1.07
C LEU A 61 9.42 -8.88 0.28
N HIS A 62 9.34 -9.68 1.33
CA HIS A 62 9.01 -9.19 2.67
C HIS A 62 10.06 -8.20 3.20
N GLN A 63 11.34 -8.45 2.93
CA GLN A 63 12.44 -7.60 3.37
C GLN A 63 12.51 -6.31 2.55
N ILE A 64 12.31 -6.37 1.23
CA ILE A 64 12.20 -5.18 0.35
C ILE A 64 11.01 -4.29 0.75
N ILE A 65 9.86 -4.90 1.07
CA ILE A 65 8.70 -4.16 1.61
C ILE A 65 9.07 -3.47 2.93
N ALA A 66 9.77 -4.16 3.85
CA ALA A 66 10.16 -3.60 5.13
C ALA A 66 11.13 -2.41 5.01
N MET A 67 12.04 -2.38 4.01
CA MET A 67 13.05 -1.32 3.92
C MET A 67 12.43 0.04 3.53
N ALA A 68 11.49 0.05 2.57
CA ALA A 68 10.83 1.28 2.13
C ALA A 68 9.86 1.86 3.17
N GLN A 69 9.44 1.06 4.14
CA GLN A 69 8.49 1.43 5.20
C GLN A 69 9.11 2.25 6.34
N SER A 70 10.44 2.35 6.41
CA SER A 70 11.14 3.10 7.46
C SER A 70 11.11 4.63 7.26
N VAL A 71 10.89 5.11 6.03
CA VAL A 71 10.86 6.54 5.69
C VAL A 71 9.41 6.98 5.51
N PRO A 72 8.96 8.06 6.19
CA PRO A 72 7.61 8.57 6.01
C PRO A 72 7.36 8.99 4.56
N PRO A 73 6.16 8.75 4.00
CA PRO A 73 5.82 9.24 2.67
C PRO A 73 5.92 10.77 2.61
N GLY A 74 6.44 11.30 1.50
CA GLY A 74 6.47 12.76 1.31
C GLY A 74 5.09 13.35 1.07
N ASP A 75 5.00 14.68 0.97
CA ASP A 75 3.73 15.36 0.67
C ASP A 75 3.36 15.23 -0.81
N ILE A 76 2.05 15.30 -1.07
CA ILE A 76 1.46 15.43 -2.40
C ILE A 76 0.76 16.77 -2.52
N GLN A 77 0.68 17.30 -3.74
CA GLN A 77 -0.15 18.45 -4.06
C GLN A 77 -1.41 17.99 -4.79
N THR A 78 -2.53 18.66 -4.54
CA THR A 78 -3.77 18.41 -5.28
C THR A 78 -4.31 19.72 -5.84
N GLN A 79 -4.93 19.64 -7.01
CA GLN A 79 -5.65 20.76 -7.63
C GLN A 79 -7.04 20.25 -8.00
N PRO A 80 -8.10 20.69 -7.30
CA PRO A 80 -8.11 21.66 -6.20
C PRO A 80 -7.42 21.17 -4.91
N ASN A 81 -6.93 22.11 -4.09
CA ASN A 81 -6.14 21.79 -2.90
C ASN A 81 -6.99 21.55 -1.64
N ALA A 82 -8.10 22.28 -1.51
CA ALA A 82 -8.89 22.36 -0.29
C ALA A 82 -10.21 21.59 -0.36
N LYS A 83 -10.99 21.78 -1.43
CA LYS A 83 -12.32 21.17 -1.60
C LYS A 83 -12.66 21.01 -3.08
N ILE A 84 -13.64 20.17 -3.37
CA ILE A 84 -14.24 20.00 -4.70
C ILE A 84 -15.66 20.54 -4.62
N VAL A 85 -16.08 21.34 -5.60
CA VAL A 85 -17.45 21.89 -5.65
C VAL A 85 -18.18 21.29 -6.84
N PHE A 86 -19.27 20.57 -6.58
CA PHE A 86 -20.22 20.14 -7.60
C PHE A 86 -21.33 21.18 -7.68
N ASN A 87 -21.44 21.83 -8.84
CA ASN A 87 -22.52 22.78 -9.11
C ASN A 87 -23.73 22.06 -9.69
N ALA A 88 -24.92 22.53 -9.33
CA ALA A 88 -26.16 22.15 -9.98
C ALA A 88 -26.14 22.43 -11.50
N PRO A 89 -26.96 21.73 -12.29
CA PRO A 89 -28.02 20.79 -11.87
C PRO A 89 -27.49 19.39 -11.49
N TYR A 90 -28.26 18.62 -10.72
CA TYR A 90 -27.90 17.26 -10.26
C TYR A 90 -28.72 16.14 -10.91
N ASP A 91 -29.41 16.47 -12.00
CA ASP A 91 -30.23 15.58 -12.82
C ASP A 91 -29.40 14.73 -13.79
N ASP A 92 -28.20 15.19 -14.12
CA ASP A 92 -27.24 14.51 -14.99
C ASP A 92 -25.94 14.15 -14.28
N LYS A 93 -25.23 13.17 -14.87
CA LYS A 93 -23.90 12.76 -14.42
C LYS A 93 -22.87 13.85 -14.72
N HIS A 94 -22.16 14.30 -13.69
CA HIS A 94 -21.10 15.29 -13.81
C HIS A 94 -19.73 14.68 -13.57
N THR A 95 -18.75 15.00 -14.40
CA THR A 95 -17.36 14.56 -14.23
C THR A 95 -16.45 15.76 -14.02
N TYR A 96 -15.85 15.85 -12.84
CA TYR A 96 -14.83 16.83 -12.48
C TYR A 96 -13.46 16.21 -12.52
N HIS A 97 -12.42 17.03 -12.63
CA HIS A 97 -11.04 16.55 -12.68
C HIS A 97 -10.23 17.05 -11.49
N ILE A 98 -9.48 16.15 -10.87
CA ILE A 98 -8.54 16.45 -9.79
C ILE A 98 -7.15 16.08 -10.24
N LYS A 99 -6.23 17.04 -10.23
CA LYS A 99 -4.82 16.75 -10.46
C LYS A 99 -4.17 16.36 -9.14
N VAL A 100 -3.51 15.21 -9.10
CA VAL A 100 -2.68 14.79 -7.97
C VAL A 100 -1.22 14.78 -8.44
N ILE A 101 -0.35 15.45 -7.69
CA ILE A 101 1.06 15.64 -8.04
C ILE A 101 1.92 15.08 -6.91
N ASN A 102 2.84 14.18 -7.25
CA ASN A 102 3.84 13.71 -6.31
C ASN A 102 4.95 14.76 -6.15
N SER A 103 4.86 15.60 -5.12
CA SER A 103 5.91 16.57 -4.78
C SER A 103 7.11 15.98 -4.04
N SER A 104 7.07 14.68 -3.70
CA SER A 104 8.15 14.02 -2.99
C SER A 104 9.31 13.60 -3.90
N ALA A 105 10.44 13.23 -3.28
CA ALA A 105 11.61 12.71 -3.97
C ALA A 105 11.57 11.19 -4.22
N ARG A 106 10.53 10.49 -3.75
CA ARG A 106 10.38 9.03 -3.86
C ARG A 106 9.15 8.69 -4.70
N ARG A 107 9.18 7.50 -5.31
CA ARG A 107 8.01 6.94 -5.98
C ARG A 107 6.96 6.57 -4.93
N ILE A 108 5.70 6.89 -5.21
CA ILE A 108 4.58 6.61 -4.32
C ILE A 108 3.53 5.75 -5.02
N GLY A 109 2.90 4.85 -4.26
CA GLY A 109 1.62 4.25 -4.64
C GLY A 109 0.50 5.08 -4.03
N TYR A 110 -0.55 5.37 -4.81
CA TYR A 110 -1.74 6.05 -4.32
C TYR A 110 -3.00 5.21 -4.54
N GLY A 111 -3.97 5.38 -3.64
CA GLY A 111 -5.31 4.84 -3.73
C GLY A 111 -6.35 5.89 -3.36
N ILE A 112 -7.50 5.86 -4.03
CA ILE A 112 -8.60 6.80 -3.81
C ILE A 112 -9.74 6.08 -3.11
N LYS A 113 -10.29 6.71 -2.08
CA LYS A 113 -11.50 6.28 -1.39
C LYS A 113 -12.54 7.39 -1.44
N THR A 114 -13.80 7.02 -1.64
CA THR A 114 -14.94 7.93 -1.54
C THR A 114 -15.85 7.50 -0.39
N THR A 115 -16.56 8.44 0.21
CA THR A 115 -17.57 8.14 1.25
C THR A 115 -18.81 7.48 0.66
N ASN A 116 -19.23 7.94 -0.51
CA ASN A 116 -20.41 7.46 -1.20
C ASN A 116 -20.02 6.80 -2.51
N MET A 117 -19.73 5.50 -2.48
CA MET A 117 -19.33 4.73 -3.67
C MET A 117 -20.47 4.51 -4.68
N LYS A 118 -21.73 4.77 -4.29
CA LYS A 118 -22.88 4.65 -5.19
C LYS A 118 -23.04 5.87 -6.08
N ARG A 119 -22.77 7.07 -5.53
CA ARG A 119 -22.89 8.35 -6.25
C ARG A 119 -21.56 8.79 -6.86
N LEU A 120 -20.45 8.51 -6.17
CA LEU A 120 -19.12 9.02 -6.52
C LEU A 120 -18.24 7.92 -7.09
N GLY A 121 -17.83 8.08 -8.35
CA GLY A 121 -16.84 7.27 -9.04
C GLY A 121 -15.53 8.03 -9.22
N VAL A 122 -14.40 7.33 -9.20
CA VAL A 122 -13.09 7.92 -9.51
C VAL A 122 -12.30 7.01 -10.44
N ASP A 123 -11.74 7.59 -11.50
CA ASP A 123 -10.91 6.90 -12.48
C ASP A 123 -9.64 7.71 -12.82
N PRO A 124 -8.42 7.13 -12.72
CA PRO A 124 -8.11 5.82 -12.14
C PRO A 124 -8.22 5.82 -10.60
N PRO A 125 -8.76 4.75 -9.97
CA PRO A 125 -8.95 4.69 -8.51
C PRO A 125 -7.66 4.42 -7.73
N CYS A 126 -6.61 3.94 -8.39
CA CYS A 126 -5.30 3.71 -7.79
C CYS A 126 -4.21 3.75 -8.86
N GLY A 127 -2.96 3.94 -8.43
CA GLY A 127 -1.84 4.03 -9.37
C GLY A 127 -0.50 4.25 -8.68
N VAL A 128 0.52 4.49 -9.50
CA VAL A 128 1.90 4.74 -9.04
C VAL A 128 2.41 6.01 -9.68
N LEU A 129 2.95 6.92 -8.87
CA LEU A 129 3.53 8.18 -9.32
C LEU A 129 5.01 8.22 -9.01
N ASP A 130 5.82 8.44 -10.03
CA ASP A 130 7.22 8.79 -9.91
C ASP A 130 7.39 10.17 -9.26
N PRO A 131 8.59 10.51 -8.76
CA PRO A 131 8.87 11.84 -8.25
C PRO A 131 8.52 12.92 -9.29
N LYS A 132 7.77 13.95 -8.86
CA LYS A 132 7.30 15.08 -9.70
C LYS A 132 6.29 14.71 -10.77
N GLU A 133 5.85 13.45 -10.86
CA GLU A 133 4.79 13.03 -11.77
C GLU A 133 3.42 13.50 -11.27
N ALA A 134 2.50 13.70 -12.21
CA ALA A 134 1.12 14.05 -11.93
C ALA A 134 0.15 13.11 -12.66
N VAL A 135 -0.99 12.85 -12.03
CA VAL A 135 -2.13 12.18 -12.65
C VAL A 135 -3.35 13.08 -12.59
N LEU A 136 -4.18 13.02 -13.63
CA LEU A 136 -5.47 13.67 -13.68
C LEU A 136 -6.54 12.60 -13.39
N LEU A 137 -7.24 12.74 -12.27
CA LEU A 137 -8.31 11.84 -11.84
C LEU A 137 -9.65 12.40 -12.32
N ALA A 138 -10.43 11.60 -13.02
CA ALA A 138 -11.82 11.88 -13.33
C ALA A 138 -12.70 11.45 -12.16
N VAL A 139 -13.36 12.41 -11.52
CA VAL A 139 -14.31 12.20 -10.43
C VAL A 139 -15.70 12.41 -10.98
N SER A 140 -16.48 11.34 -11.06
CA SER A 140 -17.85 11.41 -11.50
C SER A 140 -18.82 11.41 -10.32
N CYS A 141 -19.83 12.28 -10.38
CA CYS A 141 -21.02 12.26 -9.53
C CYS A 141 -22.21 11.87 -10.39
N ASP A 142 -22.84 10.74 -10.08
CA ASP A 142 -24.09 10.33 -10.72
C ASP A 142 -25.25 11.22 -10.25
N ALA A 143 -26.32 11.25 -11.04
CA ALA A 143 -27.52 12.03 -10.76
C ALA A 143 -28.18 11.59 -9.45
N PHE A 144 -28.72 12.54 -8.70
CA PHE A 144 -29.36 12.27 -7.40
C PHE A 144 -30.36 13.35 -7.00
N ALA A 145 -31.27 13.02 -6.09
CA ALA A 145 -32.28 13.96 -5.60
C ALA A 145 -31.71 14.85 -4.49
N TYR A 146 -31.19 16.03 -4.86
CA TYR A 146 -30.68 17.00 -3.88
C TYR A 146 -31.76 17.41 -2.86
N GLY A 147 -31.41 17.40 -1.57
CA GLY A 147 -32.33 17.67 -0.46
C GLY A 147 -33.04 16.43 0.10
N GLN A 148 -33.01 15.29 -0.59
CA GLN A 148 -33.52 14.01 -0.06
C GLN A 148 -32.40 13.09 0.43
N GLU A 149 -31.17 13.33 -0.01
CA GLU A 149 -30.00 12.53 0.37
C GLU A 149 -29.01 13.36 1.21
N ASP A 150 -28.29 12.70 2.12
CA ASP A 150 -27.22 13.35 2.88
C ASP A 150 -26.05 13.67 1.94
N THR A 151 -25.62 14.92 1.98
CA THR A 151 -24.55 15.48 1.15
C THR A 151 -23.47 16.17 1.98
N ASN A 152 -23.66 16.28 3.31
CA ASN A 152 -22.82 17.12 4.17
C ASN A 152 -21.45 16.51 4.50
N ASN A 153 -21.35 15.18 4.42
CA ASN A 153 -20.18 14.43 4.87
C ASN A 153 -19.34 13.84 3.74
N ASP A 154 -19.69 14.17 2.49
CA ASP A 154 -19.04 13.60 1.33
C ASP A 154 -17.61 14.11 1.16
N ARG A 155 -16.69 13.18 0.91
CA ARG A 155 -15.28 13.49 0.68
C ARG A 155 -14.61 12.46 -0.19
N ILE A 156 -13.55 12.90 -0.86
CA ILE A 156 -12.58 12.07 -1.55
C ILE A 156 -11.33 12.01 -0.70
N THR A 157 -10.86 10.81 -0.41
CA THR A 157 -9.63 10.59 0.34
C THR A 157 -8.58 10.05 -0.61
N VAL A 158 -7.47 10.78 -0.74
CA VAL A 158 -6.26 10.29 -1.40
C VAL A 158 -5.37 9.68 -0.32
N GLU A 159 -5.12 8.38 -0.40
CA GLU A 159 -4.16 7.69 0.47
C GLU A 159 -2.91 7.37 -0.35
N TRP A 160 -1.72 7.50 0.26
CA TRP A 160 -0.47 7.16 -0.42
C TRP A 160 0.60 6.67 0.54
N THR A 161 1.51 5.89 -0.02
CA THR A 161 2.68 5.34 0.67
C THR A 161 3.88 5.27 -0.28
N ASN A 162 5.08 5.20 0.27
CA ASN A 162 6.29 4.97 -0.53
C ASN A 162 6.24 3.57 -1.13
N THR A 163 6.64 3.43 -2.39
CA THR A 163 6.78 2.10 -2.99
C THR A 163 8.03 1.39 -2.45
N PRO A 164 8.02 0.06 -2.33
CA PRO A 164 9.22 -0.72 -2.04
C PRO A 164 10.34 -0.43 -3.04
N ASP A 165 11.59 -0.47 -2.58
CA ASP A 165 12.74 -0.22 -3.45
C ASP A 165 12.79 -1.29 -4.57
N GLY A 166 12.97 -0.85 -5.81
CA GLY A 166 12.97 -1.73 -6.98
C GLY A 166 11.59 -2.25 -7.42
N ALA A 167 10.49 -1.81 -6.79
CA ALA A 167 9.15 -2.18 -7.22
C ALA A 167 8.86 -1.70 -8.65
N ALA A 168 8.20 -2.57 -9.43
CA ALA A 168 7.65 -2.19 -10.73
C ALA A 168 6.65 -1.03 -10.59
N LYS A 169 6.45 -0.26 -11.67
CA LYS A 169 5.44 0.82 -11.74
C LYS A 169 4.03 0.22 -11.93
N GLN A 170 3.65 -0.64 -11.00
CA GLN A 170 2.36 -1.31 -10.96
C GLN A 170 1.87 -1.25 -9.51
N PHE A 171 0.67 -0.72 -9.33
CA PHE A 171 0.06 -0.60 -8.01
C PHE A 171 -0.13 -1.99 -7.38
N ARG A 172 0.19 -2.10 -6.08
CA ARG A 172 -0.01 -3.31 -5.28
C ARG A 172 -0.72 -2.93 -3.98
N ARG A 173 -1.82 -3.60 -3.69
CA ARG A 173 -2.66 -3.29 -2.51
C ARG A 173 -1.93 -3.63 -1.20
N GLU A 174 -0.99 -4.55 -1.26
CA GLU A 174 -0.20 -5.04 -0.14
C GLU A 174 0.65 -3.93 0.49
N TRP A 175 1.01 -2.89 -0.28
CA TRP A 175 1.74 -1.71 0.23
C TRP A 175 0.97 -0.96 1.32
N PHE A 176 -0.36 -1.13 1.39
CA PHE A 176 -1.24 -0.50 2.37
C PHE A 176 -1.64 -1.44 3.53
N GLN A 177 -1.19 -2.71 3.50
CA GLN A 177 -1.57 -3.73 4.49
C GLN A 177 -0.46 -4.09 5.49
N GLY A 178 0.80 -3.77 5.17
CA GLY A 178 1.92 -3.99 6.10
C GLY A 178 2.07 -2.88 7.14
N ASP A 179 3.15 -2.95 7.92
CA ASP A 179 3.52 -1.96 8.95
C ASP A 179 4.01 -0.61 8.38
N GLY A 180 3.75 -0.38 7.09
CA GLY A 180 4.16 0.83 6.38
C GLY A 180 3.36 2.05 6.79
N MET A 181 4.06 3.18 6.87
CA MET A 181 3.40 4.47 7.09
C MET A 181 2.56 4.86 5.87
N VAL A 182 1.25 4.99 6.05
CA VAL A 182 0.32 5.48 5.03
C VAL A 182 -0.11 6.90 5.38
N ARG A 183 0.07 7.84 4.44
CA ARG A 183 -0.48 9.19 4.55
C ARG A 183 -1.82 9.29 3.85
N ARG A 184 -2.65 10.23 4.28
CA ARG A 184 -3.97 10.49 3.71
C ARG A 184 -4.29 11.97 3.64
N LYS A 185 -5.00 12.38 2.60
CA LYS A 185 -5.51 13.74 2.42
C LYS A 185 -6.98 13.66 2.05
N ASN A 186 -7.82 14.35 2.83
CA ASN A 186 -9.24 14.47 2.57
C ASN A 186 -9.51 15.72 1.74
N LEU A 187 -10.28 15.57 0.67
CA LEU A 187 -10.87 16.64 -0.12
C LEU A 187 -12.39 16.59 0.11
N PRO A 188 -12.95 17.42 1.01
CA PRO A 188 -14.39 17.53 1.18
C PRO A 188 -15.06 17.94 -0.13
N ILE A 189 -16.26 17.41 -0.32
CA ILE A 189 -17.13 17.75 -1.43
C ILE A 189 -18.18 18.74 -0.93
N GLU A 190 -18.33 19.84 -1.67
CA GLU A 190 -19.38 20.82 -1.48
C GLU A 190 -20.33 20.76 -2.66
N TYR A 191 -21.63 20.75 -2.36
CA TYR A 191 -22.69 20.77 -3.36
C TYR A 191 -23.26 22.17 -3.38
N ASN A 192 -23.10 22.87 -4.51
CA ASN A 192 -23.60 24.21 -4.75
C ASN A 192 -24.89 24.14 -5.60
N PRO A 193 -26.09 24.17 -4.96
CA PRO A 193 -27.38 24.01 -5.65
C PRO A 193 -27.75 25.19 -6.57
#